data_AF-A0A0F5FIJ6-F1
#
_entry.id   AF-A0A0F5FIJ6-F1
#
_cell.length_a   1.000
_cell.length_b   1.000
_cell.length_c   1.000
_cell.angle_alpha   90.00
_cell.angle_beta   90.00
_cell.angle_gamma   90.00
#
_symmetry.space_group_name_H-M   'P 1'
#
loop_
_entity.id
_entity.type
_entity.pdbx_description
1 polymer ?
#
loop_
_entity_poly.entity_id
_entity_poly.type
_entity_poly.pdbx_seq_one_letter_code
_entity_poly.pdbx_strand_id
1 'polypeptide(L)'
;MPQAATIAVRAEPPAPSRRGACPTLRQPMPTGDGLLARFRPVDSTLSLPALAAIARAAEVHGNGLIEITQRGSLQVRGLSPETSAPFARAIVAAVEVESGVPVETPPLAGLDGAPDPRPLAARLRKAIAEAGLRVSQVPSESAAPSPPSPLRGGNEGGGGS
;
A
#
# COMPACT_ATOMS: atom_id res chain seq x y z
N MET A 1 28.50 -0.53 28.48
CA MET A 1 27.03 -0.40 28.41
C MET A 1 26.72 0.89 27.66
N PRO A 2 26.29 0.88 26.39
CA PRO A 2 25.85 2.11 25.73
C PRO A 2 24.40 2.43 26.13
N GLN A 3 24.17 3.67 26.57
CA GLN A 3 22.90 4.20 27.05
C GLN A 3 22.01 4.58 25.85
N ALA A 4 20.78 4.06 25.80
CA ALA A 4 19.80 4.38 24.77
C ALA A 4 19.25 5.81 24.97
N ALA A 5 19.41 6.67 23.96
CA ALA A 5 18.77 7.98 23.93
C ALA A 5 17.33 7.84 23.42
N THR A 6 16.35 8.07 24.30
CA THR A 6 14.93 8.16 23.94
C THR A 6 14.61 9.57 23.45
N ILE A 7 14.10 9.70 22.23
CA ILE A 7 13.60 10.97 21.68
C ILE A 7 12.10 11.05 21.97
N ALA A 8 11.68 12.05 22.77
CA ALA A 8 10.27 12.32 23.06
C ALA A 8 9.76 13.48 22.18
N VAL A 9 8.66 13.27 21.45
CA VAL A 9 7.97 14.31 20.67
C VAL A 9 6.76 14.81 21.48
N ARG A 10 6.65 16.13 21.65
CA ARG A 10 5.49 16.81 22.27
C ARG A 10 4.35 16.97 21.25
N ALA A 11 3.09 16.87 21.71
CA ALA A 11 1.88 17.01 20.88
C ALA A 11 0.93 18.08 21.44
N GLU A 12 0.33 18.91 20.56
CA GLU A 12 -0.83 19.78 20.84
C GLU A 12 -1.53 20.19 19.51
N PRO A 13 -2.79 20.70 19.52
CA PRO A 13 -4.08 20.06 19.77
C PRO A 13 -4.85 19.70 18.45
N PRO A 14 -6.03 19.03 18.47
CA PRO A 14 -6.58 18.35 17.29
C PRO A 14 -7.74 19.08 16.57
N ALA A 15 -7.70 19.13 15.22
CA ALA A 15 -8.83 19.04 14.24
C ALA A 15 -8.31 19.23 12.79
N PRO A 16 -8.91 18.70 11.69
CA PRO A 16 -10.18 17.97 11.53
C PRO A 16 -10.06 16.55 10.90
N SER A 17 -11.20 15.83 10.90
CA SER A 17 -11.56 14.51 10.30
C SER A 17 -10.44 13.56 9.81
N ARG A 18 -10.14 12.58 10.68
CA ARG A 18 -9.25 11.42 10.46
C ARG A 18 -9.71 10.59 9.25
N ARG A 19 -8.95 10.62 8.16
CA ARG A 19 -9.09 9.67 7.05
C ARG A 19 -8.06 8.55 7.17
N GLY A 20 -8.57 7.37 7.53
CA GLY A 20 -8.11 6.04 7.10
C GLY A 20 -6.66 5.62 7.36
N ALA A 21 -6.50 4.51 8.09
CA ALA A 21 -5.25 3.76 8.16
C ALA A 21 -4.69 3.45 6.75
N CYS A 22 -3.37 3.28 6.63
CA CYS A 22 -2.74 2.94 5.35
C CYS A 22 -3.39 1.67 4.75
N PRO A 23 -3.77 1.66 3.46
CA PRO A 23 -4.48 0.54 2.84
C PRO A 23 -3.54 -0.66 2.70
N THR A 24 -3.43 -1.53 3.69
CA THR A 24 -2.56 -2.72 3.60
C THR A 24 -3.33 -3.90 3.00
N LEU A 25 -2.63 -4.98 2.61
CA LEU A 25 -3.31 -6.22 2.18
C LEU A 25 -4.32 -6.76 3.19
N ARG A 26 -4.08 -6.54 4.49
CA ARG A 26 -4.95 -7.04 5.58
C ARG A 26 -6.01 -6.03 6.01
N GLN A 27 -5.84 -4.76 5.66
CA GLN A 27 -6.75 -3.67 5.98
C GLN A 27 -6.90 -2.79 4.73
N PRO A 28 -7.59 -3.28 3.70
CA PRO A 28 -7.85 -2.49 2.51
C PRO A 28 -8.78 -1.32 2.83
N MET A 29 -8.64 -0.23 2.08
CA MET A 29 -9.42 0.99 2.28
C MET A 29 -10.59 1.05 1.29
N PRO A 30 -11.79 1.47 1.69
CA PRO A 30 -12.88 1.73 0.76
C PRO A 30 -12.58 2.93 -0.16
N THR A 31 -12.87 2.75 -1.44
CA THR A 31 -12.75 3.73 -2.53
C THR A 31 -14.03 3.69 -3.39
N GLY A 32 -14.20 4.67 -4.29
CA GLY A 32 -15.39 4.77 -5.14
C GLY A 32 -15.62 3.58 -6.09
N ASP A 33 -14.61 2.74 -6.28
CA ASP A 33 -14.62 1.54 -7.11
C ASP A 33 -14.55 0.23 -6.30
N GLY A 34 -14.62 0.28 -4.96
CA GLY A 34 -14.56 -0.91 -4.11
C GLY A 34 -13.52 -0.76 -2.99
N LEU A 35 -12.61 -1.72 -2.88
CA LEU A 35 -11.53 -1.72 -1.90
C LEU A 35 -10.17 -1.55 -2.62
N LEU A 36 -9.29 -0.76 -1.99
CA LEU A 36 -7.91 -0.52 -2.38
C LEU A 36 -6.97 -1.25 -1.42
N ALA A 37 -6.07 -2.06 -1.96
CA ALA A 37 -4.98 -2.68 -1.22
C ALA A 37 -3.63 -2.20 -1.76
N ARG A 38 -2.71 -1.86 -0.85
CA ARG A 38 -1.33 -1.47 -1.12
C ARG A 38 -0.38 -2.45 -0.45
N PHE A 39 0.66 -2.85 -1.18
CA PHE A 39 1.71 -3.73 -0.68
C PHE A 39 3.05 -3.39 -1.31
N ARG A 40 4.14 -3.80 -0.67
CA ARG A 40 5.48 -3.63 -1.21
C ARG A 40 6.21 -4.97 -1.15
N PRO A 41 6.69 -5.52 -2.27
CA PRO A 41 7.59 -6.66 -2.25
C PRO A 41 8.89 -6.34 -1.49
N VAL A 42 9.45 -7.29 -0.74
CA VAL A 42 10.73 -7.11 -0.02
C VAL A 42 11.88 -6.91 -0.99
N ASP A 43 11.86 -7.64 -2.09
CA ASP A 43 12.85 -7.52 -3.16
C ASP A 43 12.51 -6.33 -4.06
N SER A 44 13.53 -5.53 -4.39
CA SER A 44 13.40 -4.43 -5.35
C SER A 44 13.24 -4.91 -6.80
N THR A 45 13.33 -6.22 -7.04
CA THR A 45 13.17 -6.87 -8.33
C THR A 45 12.04 -7.88 -8.28
N LEU A 46 11.14 -7.85 -9.27
CA LEU A 46 10.11 -8.86 -9.44
C LEU A 46 10.50 -9.81 -10.56
N SER A 47 10.45 -11.11 -10.28
CA SER A 47 10.59 -12.12 -11.34
C SER A 47 9.38 -12.09 -12.27
N LEU A 48 9.55 -12.50 -13.53
CA LEU A 48 8.43 -12.59 -14.47
C LEU A 48 7.28 -13.46 -13.96
N PRO A 49 7.52 -14.64 -13.34
CA PRO A 49 6.44 -15.42 -12.73
C PRO A 49 5.70 -14.69 -11.61
N ALA A 50 6.42 -13.97 -10.74
CA ALA A 50 5.80 -13.19 -9.67
C ALA A 50 4.94 -12.05 -10.23
N LEU A 51 5.44 -11.32 -11.24
CA LEU A 51 4.68 -10.26 -11.89
C LEU A 51 3.41 -10.80 -12.56
N ALA A 52 3.51 -11.93 -13.28
CA ALA A 52 2.37 -12.57 -13.90
C ALA A 52 1.33 -13.05 -12.86
N ALA A 53 1.78 -13.57 -11.72
CA ALA A 53 0.90 -13.96 -10.63
C ALA A 53 0.17 -12.76 -10.01
N ILE A 54 0.86 -11.63 -9.82
CA ILE A 54 0.26 -10.38 -9.33
C ILE A 54 -0.77 -9.84 -10.33
N ALA A 55 -0.43 -9.82 -11.62
CA ALA A 55 -1.35 -9.40 -12.69
C ALA A 55 -2.64 -10.24 -12.70
N ARG A 56 -2.49 -11.57 -12.69
CA ARG A 56 -3.64 -12.48 -12.62
C ARG A 56 -4.46 -12.27 -11.35
N ALA A 57 -3.82 -12.06 -10.20
CA ALA A 57 -4.54 -11.79 -8.96
C ALA A 57 -5.36 -10.49 -9.04
N ALA A 58 -4.82 -9.44 -9.66
CA ALA A 58 -5.54 -8.18 -9.88
C ALA A 58 -6.73 -8.33 -10.83
N GLU A 59 -6.60 -9.15 -11.89
CA GLU A 59 -7.69 -9.45 -12.83
C GLU A 59 -8.80 -10.28 -12.18
N VAL A 60 -8.44 -11.31 -11.40
CA VAL A 60 -9.41 -12.25 -10.81
C VAL A 60 -10.14 -11.65 -9.61
N HIS A 61 -9.47 -10.80 -8.83
CA HIS A 61 -10.00 -10.32 -7.54
C HIS A 61 -10.32 -8.83 -7.51
N GLY A 62 -9.82 -8.04 -8.46
CA GLY A 62 -10.01 -6.59 -8.51
C GLY A 62 -10.51 -6.14 -9.88
N ASN A 63 -10.09 -4.94 -10.28
CA ASN A 63 -10.44 -4.37 -11.60
C ASN A 63 -9.35 -4.59 -12.67
N GLY A 64 -8.33 -5.42 -12.40
CA GLY A 64 -7.21 -5.67 -13.31
C GLY A 64 -6.14 -4.57 -13.37
N LEU A 65 -6.32 -3.44 -12.67
CA LEU A 65 -5.35 -2.36 -12.65
C LEU A 65 -4.35 -2.54 -11.51
N ILE A 66 -3.07 -2.39 -11.84
CA ILE A 66 -1.95 -2.35 -10.88
C ILE A 66 -1.24 -1.02 -11.06
N GLU A 67 -1.13 -0.26 -9.98
CA GLU A 67 -0.44 1.03 -9.96
C GLU A 67 0.86 0.92 -9.17
N ILE A 68 1.91 1.58 -9.64
CA ILE A 68 3.19 1.70 -8.93
C ILE A 68 3.28 3.11 -8.35
N THR A 69 3.39 3.21 -7.03
CA THR A 69 3.57 4.49 -6.34
C THR A 69 4.98 5.06 -6.52
N GLN A 70 5.16 6.36 -6.26
CA GLN A 70 6.48 7.01 -6.27
C GLN A 70 7.51 6.35 -5.34
N ARG A 71 7.06 5.62 -4.30
CA ARG A 71 7.92 4.89 -3.36
C ARG A 71 7.99 3.38 -3.64
N GLY A 72 7.70 2.97 -4.88
CA GLY A 72 7.83 1.58 -5.35
C GLY A 72 6.85 0.57 -4.73
N SER A 73 5.81 1.03 -4.03
CA SER A 73 4.73 0.15 -3.57
C SER A 73 3.70 -0.08 -4.68
N LEU A 74 3.16 -1.29 -4.73
CA LEU A 74 2.09 -1.69 -5.65
C LEU A 74 0.71 -1.46 -5.04
N GLN A 75 -0.24 -1.03 -5.86
CA GLN A 75 -1.63 -0.78 -5.49
C GLN A 75 -2.59 -1.49 -6.44
N VAL A 76 -3.62 -2.11 -5.88
CA VAL A 76 -4.72 -2.74 -6.63
C VAL A 76 -6.04 -2.23 -6.10
N ARG A 77 -6.95 -1.89 -7.03
CA ARG A 77 -8.29 -1.34 -6.74
C ARG A 77 -9.38 -2.29 -7.26
N GLY A 78 -10.63 -1.97 -6.95
CA GLY A 78 -11.76 -2.79 -7.40
C GLY A 78 -11.96 -4.08 -6.61
N LEU A 79 -11.26 -4.25 -5.48
CA LEU A 79 -11.48 -5.42 -4.63
C LEU A 79 -12.85 -5.32 -3.94
N SER A 80 -13.46 -6.45 -3.62
CA SER A 80 -14.66 -6.51 -2.77
C SER A 80 -14.30 -7.10 -1.40
N PRO A 81 -15.17 -6.99 -0.38
CA PRO A 81 -14.96 -7.67 0.90
C PRO A 81 -14.70 -9.17 0.76
N GLU A 82 -15.33 -9.81 -0.23
CA GLU A 82 -15.23 -11.23 -0.53
C GLU A 82 -13.92 -11.58 -1.27
N THR A 83 -13.43 -10.72 -2.16
CA THR A 83 -12.22 -10.98 -2.96
C THR A 83 -10.92 -10.49 -2.30
N SER A 84 -11.00 -9.62 -1.29
CA SER A 84 -9.84 -9.06 -0.61
C SER A 84 -8.95 -10.12 0.06
N ALA A 85 -9.54 -11.06 0.81
CA ALA A 85 -8.77 -12.11 1.47
C ALA A 85 -8.14 -13.12 0.49
N PRO A 86 -8.85 -13.61 -0.55
CA PRO A 86 -8.24 -14.35 -1.66
C PRO A 86 -7.09 -13.61 -2.34
N PHE A 87 -7.26 -12.31 -2.64
CA PHE A 87 -6.22 -11.47 -3.22
C PHE A 87 -4.97 -11.43 -2.35
N ALA A 88 -5.13 -11.14 -1.05
CA ALA A 88 -4.02 -11.10 -0.11
C ALA A 88 -3.24 -12.43 -0.06
N ARG A 89 -3.95 -13.58 -0.10
CA ARG A 89 -3.33 -14.91 -0.17
C ARG A 89 -2.54 -15.13 -1.46
N ALA A 90 -3.08 -14.72 -2.60
CA ALA A 90 -2.39 -14.83 -3.88
C ALA A 90 -1.10 -14.01 -3.90
N ILE A 91 -1.13 -12.79 -3.35
CA ILE A 91 0.06 -11.91 -3.29
C ILE A 91 1.15 -12.51 -2.40
N VAL A 92 0.83 -12.97 -1.18
CA VAL A 92 1.84 -13.56 -0.28
C VAL A 92 2.40 -14.90 -0.78
N ALA A 93 1.69 -15.58 -1.68
CA ALA A 93 2.20 -16.76 -2.37
C ALA A 93 3.14 -16.41 -3.54
N ALA A 94 2.98 -15.21 -4.13
CA ALA A 94 3.78 -14.75 -5.26
C ALA A 94 5.07 -14.03 -4.82
N VAL A 95 5.00 -13.26 -3.73
CA VAL A 95 6.11 -12.42 -3.25
C VAL A 95 6.14 -12.34 -1.72
N GLU A 96 7.34 -12.15 -1.18
CA GLU A 96 7.46 -11.71 0.20
C GLU A 96 7.06 -10.23 0.30
N VAL A 97 6.13 -9.91 1.20
CA VAL A 97 5.61 -8.55 1.38
C VAL A 97 6.27 -7.91 2.59
N GLU A 98 6.84 -6.72 2.39
CA GLU A 98 7.46 -5.94 3.44
C GLU A 98 6.45 -5.63 4.56
N SER A 99 6.88 -5.85 5.80
CA SER A 99 6.11 -5.53 7.00
C SER A 99 7.01 -4.87 8.05
N GLY A 100 6.45 -3.97 8.86
CA GLY A 100 7.20 -3.26 9.89
C GLY A 100 7.87 -1.98 9.38
N VAL A 101 9.15 -1.79 9.72
CA VAL A 101 9.91 -0.59 9.33
C VAL A 101 10.41 -0.75 7.90
N PRO A 102 10.06 0.16 6.97
CA PRO A 102 10.49 0.05 5.59
C PRO A 102 12.00 0.29 5.48
N VAL A 103 12.67 -0.55 4.70
CA VAL A 103 14.10 -0.40 4.39
C VAL A 103 14.22 -0.29 2.88
N GLU A 104 14.54 0.90 2.38
CA GLU A 104 14.62 1.17 0.95
C GLU A 104 16.07 1.07 0.45
N THR A 105 16.24 0.52 -0.75
CA THR A 105 17.51 0.48 -1.49
C THR A 105 17.34 1.18 -2.83
N PRO A 106 18.39 1.78 -3.42
CA PRO A 106 18.33 2.32 -4.76
C PRO A 106 17.83 1.28 -5.78
N PRO A 107 16.99 1.65 -6.76
CA PRO A 107 16.43 0.71 -7.73
C PRO A 107 17.50 0.03 -8.60
N LEU A 108 18.65 0.69 -8.80
CA LEU A 108 19.78 0.19 -9.58
C LEU A 108 20.89 -0.43 -8.70
N ALA A 109 20.62 -0.68 -7.41
CA ALA A 109 21.59 -1.26 -6.48
C ALA A 109 22.22 -2.55 -7.04
N GLY A 110 23.53 -2.53 -7.21
CA GLY A 110 24.30 -3.66 -7.77
C GLY A 110 24.32 -3.74 -9.30
N LEU A 111 23.75 -2.76 -9.99
CA LEU A 111 23.76 -2.60 -11.45
C LEU A 111 24.44 -1.31 -11.91
N ASP A 112 24.70 -0.36 -10.99
CA ASP A 112 25.22 0.98 -11.26
C ASP A 112 26.72 1.15 -10.92
N GLY A 113 27.39 0.08 -10.47
CA GLY A 113 28.81 0.11 -10.08
C GLY A 113 29.09 0.81 -8.75
N ALA A 114 28.06 1.34 -8.07
CA ALA A 114 28.19 1.85 -6.71
C ALA A 114 28.30 0.68 -5.70
N PRO A 115 28.83 0.93 -4.47
CA PRO A 115 28.84 -0.07 -3.42
C PRO A 115 27.43 -0.62 -3.15
N ASP A 116 27.27 -1.94 -3.21
CA ASP A 116 25.97 -2.59 -3.10
C ASP A 116 25.38 -2.47 -1.68
N PRO A 117 24.26 -1.75 -1.49
CA PRO A 117 23.62 -1.61 -0.18
C PRO A 117 22.73 -2.80 0.19
N ARG A 118 22.42 -3.72 -0.73
CA ARG A 118 21.47 -4.83 -0.51
C ARG A 118 21.88 -5.74 0.66
N PRO A 119 23.16 -6.11 0.86
CA PRO A 119 23.58 -6.90 2.02
C PRO A 119 23.33 -6.19 3.36
N LEU A 120 23.55 -4.87 3.43
CA LEU A 120 23.26 -4.08 4.63
C LEU A 120 21.74 -3.98 4.88
N ALA A 121 20.97 -3.74 3.82
CA ALA A 121 19.51 -3.70 3.90
C ALA A 121 18.92 -5.02 4.39
N ALA A 122 19.41 -6.17 3.90
CA ALA A 122 18.99 -7.49 4.37
C ALA A 122 19.28 -7.69 5.88
N ARG A 123 20.46 -7.27 6.34
CA ARG A 123 20.81 -7.32 7.78
C ARG A 123 19.92 -6.41 8.62
N LEU A 124 19.59 -5.21 8.13
CA LEU A 124 18.67 -4.28 8.82
C LEU A 124 17.27 -4.85 8.91
N ARG A 125 16.72 -5.39 7.81
CA ARG A 125 15.39 -6.04 7.81
C ARG A 125 15.33 -7.19 8.82
N LYS A 126 16.37 -8.04 8.86
CA LYS A 126 16.50 -9.11 9.85
C LYS A 126 16.50 -8.57 11.29
N ALA A 127 17.34 -7.58 11.58
CA ALA A 127 17.42 -6.99 12.91
C ALA A 127 16.11 -6.31 13.35
N ILE A 128 15.40 -5.64 12.42
CA ILE A 128 14.08 -5.05 12.67
C ILE A 128 13.06 -6.13 13.02
N ALA A 129 13.06 -7.24 12.27
CA ALA A 129 12.16 -8.37 12.51
C ALA A 129 12.42 -9.00 13.89
N GLU A 130 13.68 -9.25 14.24
CA GLU A 130 14.11 -9.81 15.53
C GLU A 130 13.78 -8.89 16.70
N ALA A 131 13.95 -7.58 16.54
CA ALA A 131 13.62 -6.59 17.56
C ALA A 131 12.11 -6.32 17.69
N GLY A 132 11.28 -6.88 16.81
CA GLY A 132 9.83 -6.66 16.81
C GLY A 132 9.43 -5.21 16.56
N LEU A 133 10.30 -4.41 15.92
CA LEU A 133 10.03 -2.99 15.68
C LEU A 133 8.86 -2.83 14.70
N ARG A 134 7.97 -1.89 14.99
CA ARG A 134 6.79 -1.59 14.18
C ARG A 134 6.69 -0.09 14.01
N VAL A 135 6.27 0.34 12.82
CA VAL A 135 5.94 1.73 12.57
C VAL A 135 4.49 1.95 12.99
N SER A 136 4.24 2.93 13.85
CA SER A 136 2.88 3.40 14.09
C SER A 136 2.36 4.03 12.78
N GLN A 137 1.27 3.49 12.24
CA GLN A 137 0.68 4.05 11.03
C GLN A 137 0.13 5.45 11.34
N VAL A 138 0.72 6.47 10.73
CA VAL A 138 0.11 7.80 10.64
C VAL A 138 -0.82 7.85 9.42
N PRO A 139 -1.96 8.57 9.48
CA PRO A 139 -2.87 8.70 8.34
C PRO A 139 -2.15 9.23 7.09
N SER A 140 -2.39 8.64 5.92
CA SER A 140 -1.78 9.07 4.66
C SER A 140 -2.58 10.25 4.07
N GLU A 141 -1.92 11.36 3.77
CA GLU A 141 -2.51 12.62 3.25
C GLU A 141 -2.98 12.56 1.77
N SER A 142 -3.20 11.37 1.18
CA SER A 142 -3.32 11.24 -0.28
C SER A 142 -4.75 11.12 -0.84
N ALA A 143 -5.80 11.26 -0.04
CA ALA A 143 -7.16 11.29 -0.59
C ALA A 143 -7.53 12.73 -0.98
N ALA A 144 -7.27 13.09 -2.25
CA ALA A 144 -7.94 14.22 -2.89
C ALA A 144 -9.46 13.94 -2.88
N PRO A 145 -10.30 14.92 -2.51
CA PRO A 145 -11.75 14.72 -2.50
C PRO A 145 -12.23 14.41 -3.92
N SER A 146 -12.95 13.30 -4.09
CA SER A 146 -13.66 13.00 -5.33
C SER A 146 -14.66 14.14 -5.64
N PRO A 147 -14.77 14.61 -6.89
CA PRO A 147 -15.77 15.61 -7.24
C PRO A 147 -17.17 15.04 -7.00
N PRO A 148 -18.14 15.84 -6.53
CA PRO A 148 -19.51 15.39 -6.34
C PRO A 148 -20.08 14.90 -7.68
N SER A 149 -20.68 13.71 -7.67
CA SER A 149 -21.42 13.19 -8.83
C SER A 149 -22.48 14.20 -9.26
N PRO A 150 -22.67 14.45 -10.58
CA PRO A 150 -23.74 15.33 -11.02
C PRO A 150 -25.07 14.74 -10.59
N LEU A 151 -25.87 15.56 -9.90
CA LEU A 151 -27.25 15.27 -9.54
C LEU A 151 -27.99 14.80 -10.81
N ARG A 152 -28.51 13.58 -10.74
CA ARG A 152 -29.41 13.02 -11.75
C ARG A 152 -30.67 13.86 -11.73
N GLY A 153 -30.74 14.87 -12.59
CA GLY A 153 -31.95 15.63 -12.85
C GLY A 153 -33.02 14.71 -13.40
N GLY A 154 -33.92 14.24 -12.53
CA GLY A 154 -35.20 13.70 -12.93
C GLY A 154 -36.06 14.85 -13.43
N ASN A 155 -36.31 14.91 -14.73
CA ASN A 155 -37.47 15.61 -15.25
C ASN A 155 -38.50 14.54 -15.62
N GLU A 156 -39.40 14.27 -14.68
CA GLU A 156 -40.65 13.58 -14.96
C GLU A 156 -41.55 14.52 -15.76
N GLY A 157 -42.12 13.98 -16.83
CA GLY A 157 -43.03 14.71 -17.72
C GLY A 157 -44.45 14.85 -17.18
N GLY A 158 -45.27 15.55 -17.99
CA GLY A 158 -46.71 15.74 -17.81
C GLY A 158 -47.01 17.20 -17.49
N GLY A 159 -47.70 17.99 -18.30
CA GLY A 159 -48.80 17.69 -19.21
C GLY A 159 -49.93 18.66 -18.84
N GLY A 160 -50.47 19.40 -19.81
CA GLY A 160 -51.60 20.29 -19.52
C GLY A 160 -51.78 21.43 -20.51
N SER A 161 -52.50 21.09 -21.59
CA SER A 161 -53.41 21.91 -22.39
C SER A 161 -52.90 23.15 -23.14
#